data_AF-A0A7C4AME3-F1
#
_entry.id   AF-A0A7C4AME3-F1
#
_cell.length_a   1.000
_cell.length_b   1.000
_cell.length_c   1.000
_cell.angle_alpha   90.00
_cell.angle_beta   90.00
_cell.angle_gamma   90.00
#
_symmetry.space_group_name_H-M   'P 1'
#
loop_
_entity.id
_entity.type
_entity.pdbx_description
1 polymer ?
#
loop_
_entity_poly.entity_id
_entity_poly.type
_entity_poly.pdbx_seq_one_letter_code
_entity_poly.pdbx_strand_id
1 'polypeptide(L)'
;MKKSMIAFVVVLWASSSAVLADEAGEIQWNTVSEKTKLALYEAQQEMAKNDFQKAIEILLKFQKKQPDKNHFLVDFNIGTAYGFLGNSDKAIEHLEKALELEKNYSPLWMNLGKLYYQKKEYERAGGALAQGFALSVRKDPEVLFMALAAYYQAGNISKTIELGKELLFTYHWEKNDIVGILASAYISSGNLPEAIAMIHKLTSRDPNNDASWKLLAQAYFKNQQYKDAAIAFEVYGYLKEASREELVTLGDLFTMIGLPHRAAQYYEAALKDNGTAEEYDKLAIAYYCAYAFDKAIEAVNRALALQETPDRLLLKAQLYYVQDSYGEAQQYYVKAAQQLSNDGHEWLMAGYCAMRKGNVQMAKELLRKAAEYPAQRQDALAMLKSMSSGEEIQKAMQEFKQAYNL
;
A
#
# COMPACT_ATOMS: atom_id res chain seq x y z
N MET A 1 -14.09 7.51 -6.04
CA MET A 1 -13.09 7.81 -7.08
C MET A 1 -13.11 6.90 -8.32
N LYS A 2 -13.65 5.66 -8.31
CA LYS A 2 -13.67 4.79 -9.52
C LYS A 2 -14.66 5.16 -10.64
N LYS A 3 -15.58 6.10 -10.42
CA LYS A 3 -16.62 6.48 -11.41
C LYS A 3 -16.26 7.71 -12.27
N SER A 4 -15.28 8.53 -11.91
CA SER A 4 -14.90 9.71 -12.72
C SER A 4 -13.91 9.39 -13.85
N MET A 5 -13.14 8.30 -13.74
CA MET A 5 -12.14 7.92 -14.74
C MET A 5 -12.76 7.23 -15.98
N ILE A 6 -13.90 6.55 -15.80
CA ILE A 6 -14.65 5.91 -16.89
C ILE A 6 -15.41 6.96 -17.74
N ALA A 7 -15.81 8.09 -17.13
CA ALA A 7 -16.43 9.20 -17.84
C ALA A 7 -15.42 9.95 -18.75
N PHE A 8 -14.13 9.92 -18.43
CA PHE A 8 -13.08 10.59 -19.20
C PHE A 8 -12.75 9.86 -20.53
N VAL A 9 -12.92 8.53 -20.57
CA VAL A 9 -12.71 7.72 -21.78
C VAL A 9 -13.77 7.98 -22.85
N VAL A 10 -14.97 8.42 -22.46
CA VAL A 10 -16.07 8.74 -23.40
C VAL A 10 -15.91 10.13 -24.01
N VAL A 11 -15.27 11.09 -23.31
CA VAL A 11 -15.04 12.46 -23.82
C VAL A 11 -13.94 12.50 -24.90
N LEU A 12 -13.00 11.55 -24.90
CA LEU A 12 -11.89 11.49 -25.87
C LEU A 12 -12.26 11.06 -27.29
N TRP A 13 -13.49 10.59 -27.52
CA TRP A 13 -13.96 10.26 -28.87
C TRP A 13 -14.75 11.39 -29.54
N ALA A 14 -15.09 12.45 -28.79
CA ALA A 14 -15.95 13.55 -29.25
C ALA A 14 -15.20 14.74 -29.87
N SER A 15 -13.86 14.76 -29.87
CA SER A 15 -13.05 15.82 -30.49
C SER A 15 -12.63 15.52 -31.95
N SER A 16 -13.25 14.52 -32.59
CA SER A 16 -12.83 13.96 -33.87
C SER A 16 -12.90 14.91 -35.08
N SER A 17 -13.64 16.03 -35.01
CA SER A 17 -13.72 16.95 -36.15
C SER A 17 -12.50 17.89 -36.28
N ALA A 18 -11.82 18.22 -35.17
CA ALA A 18 -10.70 19.16 -35.19
C ALA A 18 -9.34 18.48 -35.43
N VAL A 19 -9.18 17.22 -34.99
CA VAL A 19 -7.92 16.46 -35.14
C VAL A 19 -7.72 15.96 -36.58
N LEU A 20 -8.80 15.56 -37.27
CA LEU A 20 -8.73 15.04 -38.64
C LEU A 20 -8.42 16.12 -39.70
N ALA A 21 -8.72 17.40 -39.42
CA ALA A 21 -8.57 18.47 -40.40
C ALA A 21 -7.09 18.88 -40.62
N ASP A 22 -6.24 18.76 -39.60
CA ASP A 22 -4.83 19.18 -39.67
C ASP A 22 -3.85 18.00 -39.91
N GLU A 23 -4.20 16.76 -39.52
CA GLU A 23 -3.47 15.55 -39.95
C GLU A 23 -3.69 15.21 -41.44
N ALA A 24 -4.65 15.88 -42.08
CA ALA A 24 -4.82 15.85 -43.53
C ALA A 24 -3.56 16.31 -44.31
N GLY A 25 -2.62 16.99 -43.64
CA GLY A 25 -1.29 17.30 -44.17
C GLY A 25 -0.33 16.11 -44.28
N GLU A 26 -0.54 15.02 -43.54
CA GLU A 26 0.28 13.80 -43.61
C GLU A 26 -0.16 12.85 -44.72
N ILE A 27 -1.46 12.85 -45.03
CA ILE A 27 -2.03 11.96 -46.03
C ILE A 27 -1.92 12.60 -47.41
N GLN A 28 -1.15 11.98 -48.30
CA GLN A 28 -1.07 12.40 -49.70
C GLN A 28 -2.36 12.01 -50.45
N TRP A 29 -3.44 12.76 -50.24
CA TRP A 29 -4.78 12.47 -50.80
C TRP A 29 -4.82 12.40 -52.33
N ASN A 30 -3.88 13.03 -53.02
CA ASN A 30 -3.69 12.89 -54.46
C ASN A 30 -3.28 11.47 -54.89
N THR A 31 -2.69 10.67 -53.99
CA THR A 31 -2.31 9.27 -54.24
C THR A 31 -3.43 8.28 -53.92
N VAL A 32 -4.49 8.73 -53.24
CA VAL A 32 -5.66 7.92 -52.86
C VAL A 32 -6.65 7.88 -54.02
N SER A 33 -7.11 6.68 -54.40
CA SER A 33 -8.09 6.54 -55.49
C SER A 33 -9.43 7.19 -55.15
N GLU A 34 -10.14 7.75 -56.14
CA GLU A 34 -11.47 8.34 -55.93
C GLU A 34 -12.48 7.35 -55.32
N LYS A 35 -12.40 6.08 -55.72
CA LYS A 35 -13.24 5.01 -55.13
C LYS A 35 -12.95 4.83 -53.64
N THR A 36 -11.66 4.88 -53.25
CA THR A 36 -11.24 4.78 -51.84
C THR A 36 -11.69 6.01 -51.05
N LYS A 37 -11.53 7.21 -51.60
CA LYS A 37 -12.01 8.45 -50.97
C LYS A 37 -13.51 8.40 -50.71
N LEU A 38 -14.30 7.98 -51.70
CA LEU A 38 -15.75 7.87 -51.56
C LEU A 38 -16.14 6.87 -50.47
N ALA A 39 -15.54 5.69 -50.44
CA ALA A 39 -15.83 4.68 -49.42
C ALA A 39 -15.46 5.15 -48.00
N LEU A 40 -14.30 5.82 -47.85
CA LEU A 40 -13.88 6.41 -46.58
C LEU A 40 -14.86 7.51 -46.13
N TYR A 41 -15.27 8.38 -47.06
CA TYR A 41 -16.23 9.43 -46.77
C TYR A 41 -17.59 8.87 -46.32
N GLU A 42 -18.15 7.90 -47.07
CA GLU A 42 -19.41 7.24 -46.71
C GLU A 42 -19.34 6.59 -45.33
N ALA A 43 -18.25 5.88 -45.03
CA ALA A 43 -18.06 5.26 -43.73
C ALA A 43 -17.93 6.30 -42.60
N GLN A 44 -17.17 7.38 -42.82
CA GLN A 44 -17.02 8.46 -41.84
C GLN A 44 -18.34 9.17 -41.56
N GLN A 45 -19.23 9.33 -42.56
CA GLN A 45 -20.57 9.88 -42.35
C GLN A 45 -21.41 9.00 -41.44
N GLU A 46 -21.32 7.68 -41.56
CA GLU A 46 -22.02 6.75 -40.67
C GLU A 46 -21.38 6.72 -39.27
N MET A 47 -20.05 6.77 -39.16
CA MET A 47 -19.35 6.93 -37.88
C MET A 47 -19.74 8.24 -37.17
N ALA A 48 -19.91 9.34 -37.90
CA ALA A 48 -20.36 10.62 -37.34
C ALA A 48 -21.79 10.56 -36.80
N LYS A 49 -22.62 9.64 -37.33
CA LYS A 49 -23.96 9.32 -36.80
C LYS A 49 -23.92 8.30 -35.66
N ASN A 50 -22.74 7.87 -35.22
CA ASN A 50 -22.51 6.74 -34.31
C ASN A 50 -22.99 5.37 -34.83
N ASP A 51 -23.21 5.23 -36.15
CA ASP A 51 -23.54 3.94 -36.78
C ASP A 51 -22.25 3.24 -37.24
N PHE A 52 -21.48 2.76 -36.26
CA PHE A 52 -20.20 2.10 -36.48
C PHE A 52 -20.34 0.77 -37.21
N GLN A 53 -21.46 0.06 -37.01
CA GLN A 53 -21.71 -1.22 -37.66
C GLN A 53 -21.89 -1.03 -39.17
N LYS A 54 -22.67 -0.02 -39.59
CA LYS A 54 -22.85 0.30 -41.01
C LYS A 54 -21.56 0.82 -41.65
N ALA A 55 -20.76 1.61 -40.92
CA ALA A 55 -19.45 2.04 -41.40
C ALA A 55 -18.52 0.83 -41.70
N ILE A 56 -18.50 -0.15 -40.80
CA ILE A 56 -17.75 -1.41 -41.01
C ILE A 56 -18.27 -2.16 -42.25
N GLU A 57 -19.58 -2.28 -42.41
CA GLU A 57 -20.18 -2.97 -43.56
C GLU A 57 -19.81 -2.31 -44.90
N ILE A 58 -19.83 -0.98 -44.97
CA ILE A 58 -19.42 -0.21 -46.15
C ILE A 58 -17.97 -0.52 -46.50
N LEU A 59 -17.06 -0.44 -45.53
CA LEU A 59 -15.62 -0.61 -45.74
C LEU A 59 -15.25 -2.08 -46.06
N LEU A 60 -15.86 -3.06 -45.38
CA LEU A 60 -15.64 -4.48 -45.69
C LEU A 60 -16.17 -4.84 -47.09
N LYS A 61 -17.31 -4.28 -47.50
CA LYS A 61 -17.85 -4.46 -48.85
C LYS A 61 -16.94 -3.82 -49.90
N PHE A 62 -16.35 -2.67 -49.58
CA PHE A 62 -15.34 -2.02 -50.40
C PHE A 62 -14.09 -2.89 -50.57
N GLN A 63 -13.54 -3.43 -49.47
CA GLN A 63 -12.38 -4.34 -49.50
C GLN A 63 -12.65 -5.60 -50.34
N LYS A 64 -13.83 -6.22 -50.21
CA LYS A 64 -14.21 -7.43 -50.97
C LYS A 64 -14.23 -7.22 -52.48
N LYS A 65 -14.50 -5.99 -52.94
CA LYS A 65 -14.49 -5.63 -54.37
C LYS A 65 -13.09 -5.40 -54.94
N GLN A 66 -12.04 -5.53 -54.11
CA GLN A 66 -10.62 -5.39 -54.45
C GLN A 66 -10.31 -4.27 -55.45
N PRO A 67 -10.59 -2.99 -55.12
CA PRO A 67 -10.21 -1.88 -55.98
C PRO A 67 -8.69 -1.62 -55.86
N ASP A 68 -7.89 -2.49 -56.45
CA ASP A 68 -6.45 -2.47 -56.81
C ASP A 68 -5.37 -1.84 -55.90
N LYS A 69 -5.70 -1.13 -54.81
CA LYS A 69 -4.80 -0.71 -53.73
C LYS A 69 -5.63 -0.48 -52.46
N ASN A 70 -5.67 -1.47 -51.55
CA ASN A 70 -6.28 -1.28 -50.23
C ASN A 70 -5.42 -0.30 -49.43
N HIS A 71 -5.88 0.95 -49.32
CA HIS A 71 -5.16 2.01 -48.60
C HIS A 71 -5.27 1.77 -47.09
N PHE A 72 -4.21 2.03 -46.31
CA PHE A 72 -4.18 1.76 -44.86
C PHE A 72 -5.34 2.40 -44.09
N LEU A 73 -5.83 3.57 -44.57
CA LEU A 73 -6.99 4.25 -43.99
C LEU A 73 -8.27 3.40 -43.96
N VAL A 74 -8.43 2.43 -44.87
CA VAL A 74 -9.60 1.55 -44.88
C VAL A 74 -9.60 0.68 -43.64
N ASP A 75 -8.52 -0.06 -43.41
CA ASP A 75 -8.35 -0.90 -42.22
C ASP A 75 -8.27 -0.07 -40.94
N PHE A 76 -7.67 1.12 -40.98
CA PHE A 76 -7.68 2.07 -39.85
C PHE A 76 -9.12 2.44 -39.43
N ASN A 77 -9.99 2.81 -40.37
CA ASN A 77 -11.37 3.20 -40.06
C ASN A 77 -12.22 1.98 -39.62
N ILE A 78 -12.01 0.80 -40.21
CA ILE A 78 -12.64 -0.45 -39.75
C ILE A 78 -12.22 -0.75 -38.31
N GLY A 79 -10.92 -0.73 -38.02
CA GLY A 79 -10.39 -1.01 -36.69
C GLY A 79 -10.89 0.01 -35.65
N THR A 80 -10.93 1.28 -36.02
CA THR A 80 -11.48 2.36 -35.18
C THR A 80 -12.96 2.12 -34.86
N ALA A 81 -13.78 1.78 -35.87
CA ALA A 81 -15.19 1.47 -35.68
C ALA A 81 -15.42 0.22 -34.80
N TYR A 82 -14.62 -0.84 -34.96
CA TYR A 82 -14.66 -1.99 -34.05
C TYR A 82 -14.27 -1.61 -32.62
N GLY A 83 -13.30 -0.70 -32.45
CA GLY A 83 -12.90 -0.18 -31.15
C GLY A 83 -14.05 0.55 -30.43
N PHE A 84 -14.81 1.36 -31.17
CA PHE A 84 -16.03 2.01 -30.66
C PHE A 84 -17.12 1.02 -30.24
N LEU A 85 -17.25 -0.10 -30.97
CA LEU A 85 -18.18 -1.18 -30.61
C LEU A 85 -17.68 -2.06 -29.45
N GLY A 86 -16.52 -1.75 -28.87
CA GLY A 86 -15.90 -2.53 -27.80
C GLY A 86 -15.31 -3.87 -28.25
N ASN A 87 -15.21 -4.12 -29.56
CA ASN A 87 -14.60 -5.32 -30.10
C ASN A 87 -13.08 -5.11 -30.26
N SER A 88 -12.36 -5.10 -29.15
CA SER A 88 -10.94 -4.76 -29.12
C SER A 88 -10.06 -5.71 -29.94
N ASP A 89 -10.40 -7.00 -30.02
CA ASP A 89 -9.60 -7.97 -30.78
C ASP A 89 -9.66 -7.70 -32.29
N LYS A 90 -10.86 -7.51 -32.85
CA LYS A 90 -11.01 -7.14 -34.27
C LYS A 90 -10.46 -5.75 -34.55
N ALA A 91 -10.60 -4.83 -33.61
CA ALA A 91 -10.04 -3.49 -33.73
C ALA A 91 -8.51 -3.55 -33.89
N ILE A 92 -7.83 -4.28 -33.01
CA ILE A 92 -6.39 -4.48 -33.06
C ILE A 92 -5.98 -5.18 -34.36
N GLU A 93 -6.68 -6.25 -34.78
CA GLU A 93 -6.37 -6.98 -36.03
C GLU A 93 -6.36 -6.04 -37.25
N HIS A 94 -7.37 -5.19 -37.39
CA HIS A 94 -7.44 -4.26 -38.51
C HIS A 94 -6.42 -3.11 -38.37
N LEU A 95 -6.18 -2.59 -37.17
CA LEU A 95 -5.15 -1.56 -36.96
C LEU A 95 -3.73 -2.10 -37.21
N GLU A 96 -3.45 -3.36 -36.88
CA GLU A 96 -2.17 -4.02 -37.19
C GLU A 96 -1.98 -4.18 -38.71
N LYS A 97 -3.02 -4.55 -39.47
CA LYS A 97 -2.98 -4.54 -40.95
C LYS A 97 -2.72 -3.16 -41.54
N ALA A 98 -3.35 -2.12 -40.99
CA ALA A 98 -3.08 -0.75 -41.42
C ALA A 98 -1.64 -0.33 -41.10
N LEU A 99 -1.10 -0.76 -39.95
CA LEU A 99 0.27 -0.48 -39.53
C LEU A 99 1.33 -1.18 -40.41
N GLU A 100 1.02 -2.35 -40.98
CA GLU A 100 1.89 -3.02 -41.96
C GLU A 100 2.13 -2.15 -43.22
N LEU A 101 1.12 -1.36 -43.60
CA LEU A 101 1.13 -0.51 -44.79
C LEU A 101 1.70 0.88 -44.50
N GLU A 102 1.38 1.47 -43.35
CA GLU A 102 1.87 2.80 -42.95
C GLU A 102 2.27 2.80 -41.47
N LYS A 103 3.57 2.90 -41.22
CA LYS A 103 4.15 2.85 -39.86
C LYS A 103 4.24 4.22 -39.21
N ASN A 104 4.18 5.30 -39.98
CA ASN A 104 4.44 6.66 -39.52
C ASN A 104 3.16 7.49 -39.37
N TYR A 105 2.00 6.84 -39.22
CA TYR A 105 0.75 7.54 -38.96
C TYR A 105 0.41 7.49 -37.46
N SER A 106 0.51 8.64 -36.80
CA SER A 106 0.36 8.76 -35.34
C SER A 106 -0.98 8.18 -34.79
N PRO A 107 -2.14 8.42 -35.43
CA PRO A 107 -3.43 7.90 -34.92
C PRO A 107 -3.52 6.38 -34.86
N LEU A 108 -2.80 5.64 -35.72
CA LEU A 108 -2.77 4.17 -35.66
C LEU A 108 -2.18 3.71 -34.33
N TRP A 109 -1.02 4.25 -33.98
CA TRP A 109 -0.33 3.96 -32.73
C TRP A 109 -1.13 4.38 -31.50
N MET A 110 -1.78 5.55 -31.56
CA MET A 110 -2.63 6.03 -30.47
C MET A 110 -3.86 5.15 -30.25
N ASN A 111 -4.54 4.71 -31.32
CA ASN A 111 -5.68 3.81 -31.23
C ASN A 111 -5.28 2.42 -30.72
N LEU A 112 -4.17 1.86 -31.22
CA LEU A 112 -3.59 0.61 -30.70
C LEU A 112 -3.27 0.74 -29.21
N GLY A 113 -2.62 1.84 -28.80
CA GLY A 113 -2.29 2.09 -27.42
C GLY A 113 -3.50 2.14 -26.48
N LYS A 114 -4.58 2.83 -26.90
CA LYS A 114 -5.85 2.84 -26.17
C LYS A 114 -6.47 1.45 -26.04
N LEU A 115 -6.45 0.66 -27.11
CA LEU A 115 -7.01 -0.70 -27.12
C LEU A 115 -6.18 -1.66 -26.26
N TYR A 116 -4.85 -1.61 -26.34
CA TYR A 116 -3.98 -2.38 -25.46
C TYR A 116 -4.20 -2.01 -23.98
N TYR A 117 -4.42 -0.72 -23.68
CA TYR A 117 -4.73 -0.27 -22.32
C TYR A 117 -6.06 -0.89 -21.82
N GLN A 118 -7.10 -0.90 -22.65
CA GLN A 118 -8.38 -1.55 -22.31
C GLN A 118 -8.22 -3.06 -22.06
N LYS A 119 -7.36 -3.71 -22.84
CA LYS A 119 -7.00 -5.12 -22.64
C LYS A 119 -6.05 -5.37 -21.46
N LYS A 120 -5.66 -4.32 -20.72
CA LYS A 120 -4.68 -4.35 -19.61
C LYS A 120 -3.29 -4.81 -20.04
N GLU A 121 -2.98 -4.73 -21.33
CA GLU A 121 -1.65 -4.97 -21.90
C GLU A 121 -0.82 -3.68 -21.77
N TYR A 122 -0.59 -3.27 -20.52
CA TYR A 122 -0.12 -1.92 -20.20
C TYR A 122 1.25 -1.56 -20.79
N GLU A 123 2.17 -2.52 -20.89
CA GLU A 123 3.50 -2.29 -21.50
C GLU A 123 3.39 -1.97 -23.00
N ARG A 124 2.57 -2.75 -23.73
CA ARG A 124 2.29 -2.50 -25.15
C ARG A 124 1.54 -1.19 -25.35
N ALA A 125 0.60 -0.88 -24.43
CA ALA A 125 -0.13 0.37 -24.45
C ALA A 125 0.80 1.58 -24.31
N GLY A 126 1.71 1.55 -23.32
CA GLY A 126 2.71 2.60 -23.11
C GLY A 126 3.60 2.81 -24.33
N GLY A 127 4.10 1.71 -24.92
CA GLY A 127 4.94 1.76 -26.12
C GLY A 127 4.22 2.36 -27.33
N ALA A 128 2.98 1.91 -27.59
CA ALA A 128 2.21 2.42 -28.71
C ALA A 128 1.81 3.89 -28.54
N LEU A 129 1.40 4.32 -27.34
CA LEU A 129 1.09 5.72 -27.07
C LEU A 129 2.32 6.62 -27.17
N ALA A 130 3.47 6.19 -26.66
CA ALA A 130 4.73 6.92 -26.77
C ALA A 130 5.17 7.04 -28.24
N GLN A 131 5.03 5.98 -29.04
CA GLN A 131 5.32 6.01 -30.46
C GLN A 131 4.36 6.95 -31.22
N GLY A 132 3.07 6.89 -30.93
CA GLY A 132 2.08 7.80 -31.49
C GLY A 132 2.41 9.26 -31.17
N PHE A 133 2.76 9.56 -29.92
CA PHE A 133 3.22 10.88 -29.51
C PHE A 133 4.49 11.34 -30.24
N ALA A 134 5.47 10.45 -30.39
CA ALA A 134 6.72 10.75 -31.09
C ALA A 134 6.50 11.09 -32.57
N LEU A 135 5.56 10.39 -33.23
CA LEU A 135 5.20 10.62 -34.64
C LEU A 135 4.30 11.82 -34.85
N SER A 136 3.49 12.23 -33.86
CA SER A 136 2.55 13.33 -34.02
C SER A 136 3.27 14.65 -34.31
N VAL A 137 2.80 15.38 -35.32
CA VAL A 137 3.27 16.74 -35.65
C VAL A 137 3.00 17.70 -34.49
N ARG A 138 1.82 17.58 -33.85
CA ARG A 138 1.46 18.37 -32.68
C ARG A 138 1.68 17.56 -31.42
N LYS A 139 2.68 17.94 -30.63
CA LYS A 139 2.91 17.34 -29.32
C LYS A 139 1.78 17.72 -28.37
N ASP A 140 0.85 16.78 -28.17
CA ASP A 140 -0.19 16.86 -27.15
C ASP A 140 0.26 16.11 -25.88
N PRO A 141 0.58 16.83 -24.79
CA PRO A 141 1.01 16.22 -23.53
C PRO A 141 0.03 15.17 -23.00
N GLU A 142 -1.26 15.25 -23.35
CA GLU A 142 -2.27 14.29 -22.90
C GLU A 142 -1.97 12.86 -23.37
N VAL A 143 -1.50 12.70 -24.61
CA VAL A 143 -1.09 11.39 -25.14
C VAL A 143 0.11 10.85 -24.37
N LEU A 144 1.07 11.73 -24.05
CA LEU A 144 2.25 11.35 -23.28
C LEU A 144 1.90 10.96 -21.83
N PHE A 145 0.89 11.59 -21.23
CA PHE A 145 0.37 11.17 -19.93
C PHE A 145 -0.38 9.85 -19.97
N MET A 146 -1.10 9.56 -21.04
CA MET A 146 -1.68 8.22 -21.22
C MET A 146 -0.57 7.17 -21.30
N ALA A 147 0.52 7.45 -22.02
CA ALA A 147 1.69 6.57 -22.06
C ALA A 147 2.34 6.40 -20.67
N LEU A 148 2.52 7.51 -19.93
CA LEU A 148 3.01 7.50 -18.54
C LEU A 148 2.13 6.61 -17.65
N ALA A 149 0.82 6.80 -17.69
CA ALA A 149 -0.13 6.04 -16.88
C ALA A 149 -0.11 4.55 -17.26
N ALA A 150 0.03 4.22 -18.55
CA ALA A 150 0.19 2.84 -19.00
C ALA A 150 1.48 2.21 -18.46
N TYR A 151 2.63 2.87 -18.60
CA TYR A 151 3.89 2.35 -18.05
C TYR A 151 3.88 2.23 -16.52
N TYR A 152 3.21 3.14 -15.82
CA TYR A 152 3.03 3.05 -14.38
C TYR A 152 2.22 1.81 -13.99
N GLN A 153 1.11 1.52 -14.70
CA GLN A 153 0.31 0.31 -14.49
C GLN A 153 1.04 -0.97 -14.88
N ALA A 154 1.96 -0.90 -15.86
CA ALA A 154 2.84 -2.00 -16.22
C ALA A 154 3.93 -2.29 -15.18
N GLY A 155 4.14 -1.39 -14.21
CA GLY A 155 5.27 -1.46 -13.28
C GLY A 155 6.61 -1.10 -13.92
N ASN A 156 6.61 -0.51 -15.13
CA ASN A 156 7.82 -0.05 -15.80
C ASN A 156 8.28 1.28 -15.21
N ILE A 157 9.02 1.19 -14.10
CA ILE A 157 9.48 2.34 -13.32
C ILE A 157 10.39 3.26 -14.15
N SER A 158 11.26 2.70 -15.00
CA SER A 158 12.20 3.46 -15.81
C SER A 158 11.47 4.41 -16.77
N LYS A 159 10.55 3.85 -17.58
CA LYS A 159 9.75 4.66 -18.51
C LYS A 159 8.78 5.61 -17.79
N THR A 160 8.26 5.20 -16.64
CA THR A 160 7.42 6.09 -15.81
C THR A 160 8.18 7.35 -15.38
N ILE A 161 9.42 7.19 -14.90
CA ILE A 161 10.25 8.33 -14.47
C ILE A 161 10.64 9.18 -15.68
N GLU A 162 11.04 8.57 -16.80
CA GLU A 162 11.41 9.27 -18.04
C GLU A 162 10.26 10.17 -18.53
N LEU A 163 9.08 9.59 -18.78
CA LEU A 163 7.94 10.33 -19.34
C LEU A 163 7.37 11.35 -18.35
N GLY A 164 7.34 11.02 -17.06
CA GLY A 164 6.86 11.96 -16.06
C GLY A 164 7.78 13.20 -15.95
N LYS A 165 9.11 13.00 -16.03
CA LYS A 165 10.07 14.12 -16.10
C LYS A 165 9.86 14.96 -17.35
N GLU A 166 9.68 14.33 -18.50
CA GLU A 166 9.44 15.04 -19.76
C GLU A 166 8.16 15.88 -19.67
N LEU A 167 7.07 15.32 -19.15
CA LEU A 167 5.83 16.05 -18.93
C LEU A 167 6.00 17.25 -17.98
N LEU A 168 6.72 17.08 -16.88
CA LEU A 168 6.86 18.12 -15.86
C LEU A 168 7.82 19.23 -16.27
N PHE A 169 8.97 18.89 -16.87
CA PHE A 169 10.06 19.83 -17.12
C PHE A 169 10.13 20.33 -18.55
N THR A 170 9.71 19.54 -19.54
CA THR A 170 9.72 19.94 -20.96
C THR A 170 8.40 20.57 -21.36
N TYR A 171 7.27 19.95 -21.00
CA TYR A 171 5.94 20.44 -21.35
C TYR A 171 5.29 21.30 -20.26
N HIS A 172 5.98 21.50 -19.13
CA HIS A 172 5.49 22.27 -17.99
C HIS A 172 4.09 21.84 -17.51
N TRP A 173 3.77 20.55 -17.64
CA TRP A 173 2.46 20.03 -17.30
C TRP A 173 2.36 19.63 -15.83
N GLU A 174 2.28 20.62 -14.95
CA GLU A 174 2.33 20.43 -13.50
C GLU A 174 0.99 19.99 -12.87
N LYS A 175 0.45 18.85 -13.33
CA LYS A 175 -0.73 18.21 -12.71
C LYS A 175 -0.34 17.39 -11.47
N ASN A 176 -1.19 17.42 -10.44
CA ASN A 176 -0.97 16.66 -9.20
C ASN A 176 -0.82 15.16 -9.47
N ASP A 177 -1.59 14.62 -10.41
CA ASP A 177 -1.52 13.20 -10.81
C ASP A 177 -0.13 12.80 -11.33
N ILE A 178 0.53 13.67 -12.11
CA ILE A 178 1.87 13.41 -12.67
C ILE A 178 2.90 13.38 -11.55
N VAL A 179 2.85 14.36 -10.65
CA VAL A 179 3.77 14.44 -9.50
C VAL A 179 3.56 13.24 -8.58
N GLY A 180 2.31 12.80 -8.37
CA GLY A 180 1.97 11.61 -7.57
C GLY A 180 2.47 10.30 -8.19
N ILE A 181 2.32 10.13 -9.51
CA ILE A 181 2.85 8.98 -10.26
C ILE A 181 4.38 8.95 -10.17
N LEU A 182 5.04 10.08 -10.41
CA LEU A 182 6.51 10.20 -10.30
C LEU A 182 7.01 9.89 -8.90
N ALA A 183 6.40 10.46 -7.87
CA ALA A 183 6.75 10.20 -6.48
C ALA A 183 6.61 8.70 -6.15
N SER A 184 5.52 8.06 -6.59
CA SER A 184 5.30 6.62 -6.42
C SER A 184 6.35 5.78 -7.15
N ALA A 185 6.75 6.20 -8.35
CA ALA A 185 7.79 5.55 -9.13
C ALA A 185 9.16 5.66 -8.44
N TYR A 186 9.50 6.83 -7.88
CA TYR A 186 10.72 7.03 -7.09
C TYR A 186 10.73 6.22 -5.79
N ILE A 187 9.60 6.12 -5.08
CA ILE A 187 9.46 5.23 -3.92
C ILE A 187 9.71 3.76 -4.30
N SER A 188 9.30 3.37 -5.50
CA SER A 188 9.47 2.00 -6.01
C SER A 188 10.89 1.72 -6.48
N SER A 189 11.59 2.71 -7.06
CA SER A 189 13.01 2.58 -7.42
C SER A 189 13.98 2.76 -6.25
N GLY A 190 13.48 3.12 -5.07
CA GLY A 190 14.30 3.40 -3.89
C GLY A 190 14.94 4.78 -3.89
N ASN A 191 14.61 5.65 -4.84
CA ASN A 191 15.06 7.04 -4.84
C ASN A 191 14.17 7.90 -3.91
N LEU A 192 14.30 7.65 -2.62
CA LEU A 192 13.45 8.23 -1.58
C LEU A 192 13.60 9.74 -1.40
N PRO A 193 14.81 10.36 -1.47
CA PRO A 193 14.94 11.81 -1.30
C PRO A 193 14.15 12.59 -2.36
N GLU A 194 14.23 12.20 -3.62
CA GLU A 194 13.50 12.81 -4.72
C GLU A 194 11.99 12.61 -4.59
N ALA A 195 11.55 11.42 -4.14
CA ALA A 195 10.15 11.18 -3.84
C ALA A 195 9.63 12.15 -2.76
N ILE A 196 10.35 12.26 -1.64
CA ILE A 196 9.98 13.11 -0.51
C ILE A 196 9.90 14.58 -0.96
N ALA A 197 10.89 15.07 -1.72
CA ALA A 197 10.89 16.43 -2.24
C ALA A 197 9.69 16.72 -3.15
N MET A 198 9.33 15.79 -4.03
CA MET A 198 8.18 15.91 -4.92
C MET A 198 6.85 15.91 -4.16
N ILE A 199 6.72 15.05 -3.14
CA ILE A 199 5.50 14.97 -2.33
C ILE A 199 5.34 16.21 -1.46
N HIS A 200 6.42 16.82 -0.96
CA HIS A 200 6.35 18.11 -0.27
C HIS A 200 5.80 19.22 -1.16
N LYS A 201 6.16 19.24 -2.45
CA LYS A 201 5.56 20.18 -3.42
C LYS A 201 4.06 19.93 -3.57
N LEU A 202 3.61 18.66 -3.54
CA LEU A 202 2.19 18.31 -3.58
C LEU A 202 1.44 18.77 -2.31
N THR A 203 1.92 18.39 -1.13
CA THR A 203 1.27 18.73 0.14
C THR A 203 1.28 20.23 0.41
N SER A 204 2.26 20.98 -0.12
CA SER A 204 2.27 22.45 -0.04
C SER A 204 1.25 23.10 -0.96
N ARG A 205 0.99 22.51 -2.15
CA ARG A 205 0.00 23.02 -3.12
C ARG A 205 -1.43 22.63 -2.77
N ASP A 206 -1.60 21.42 -2.25
CA ASP A 206 -2.89 20.83 -1.91
C ASP A 206 -2.81 20.11 -0.55
N PRO A 207 -2.86 20.86 0.56
CA PRO A 207 -2.72 20.30 1.91
C PRO A 207 -3.85 19.35 2.30
N ASN A 208 -5.00 19.41 1.61
CA ASN A 208 -6.18 18.61 1.93
C ASN A 208 -6.24 17.29 1.15
N ASN A 209 -5.25 17.01 0.30
CA ASN A 209 -5.17 15.76 -0.44
C ASN A 209 -4.60 14.63 0.44
N ASP A 210 -5.49 13.79 0.95
CA ASP A 210 -5.16 12.66 1.82
C ASP A 210 -4.16 11.69 1.17
N ALA A 211 -4.28 11.46 -0.15
CA ALA A 211 -3.40 10.53 -0.86
C ALA A 211 -1.93 11.00 -0.86
N SER A 212 -1.70 12.31 -0.90
CA SER A 212 -0.33 12.86 -0.85
C SER A 212 0.31 12.65 0.52
N TRP A 213 -0.43 12.85 1.61
CA TRP A 213 0.06 12.60 2.97
C TRP A 213 0.34 11.11 3.23
N LYS A 214 -0.52 10.23 2.72
CA LYS A 214 -0.28 8.78 2.79
C LYS A 214 0.99 8.39 2.02
N LEU A 215 1.21 8.96 0.85
CA LEU A 215 2.42 8.72 0.06
C LEU A 215 3.68 9.25 0.77
N LEU A 216 3.57 10.42 1.42
CA LEU A 216 4.66 11.00 2.21
C LEU A 216 5.03 10.10 3.39
N ALA A 217 4.04 9.60 4.12
CA ALA A 217 4.25 8.66 5.22
C ALA A 217 4.97 7.39 4.76
N GLN A 218 4.58 6.83 3.61
CA GLN A 218 5.24 5.66 3.02
C GLN A 218 6.69 5.95 2.62
N ALA A 219 6.94 7.11 2.00
CA ALA A 219 8.28 7.52 1.61
C ALA A 219 9.19 7.67 2.84
N TYR A 220 8.71 8.35 3.88
CA TYR A 220 9.45 8.50 5.14
C TYR A 220 9.70 7.17 5.84
N PHE A 221 8.72 6.28 5.86
CA PHE A 221 8.87 4.96 6.46
C PHE A 221 9.97 4.15 5.76
N LYS A 222 9.94 4.09 4.42
CA LYS A 222 11.01 3.43 3.65
C LYS A 222 12.37 4.09 3.85
N ASN A 223 12.39 5.40 4.08
CA ASN A 223 13.61 6.17 4.33
C ASN A 223 14.07 6.09 5.80
N GLN A 224 13.45 5.23 6.61
CA GLN A 224 13.74 5.03 8.03
C GLN A 224 13.52 6.30 8.89
N GLN A 225 12.79 7.28 8.36
CA GLN A 225 12.41 8.50 9.06
C GLN A 225 11.08 8.26 9.79
N TYR A 226 11.09 7.35 10.77
CA TYR A 226 9.87 6.86 11.43
C TYR A 226 9.06 7.96 12.13
N LYS A 227 9.74 8.98 12.69
CA LYS A 227 9.07 10.13 13.32
C LYS A 227 8.27 10.93 12.30
N ASP A 228 8.89 11.26 11.16
CA ASP A 228 8.23 12.03 10.10
C ASP A 228 7.12 11.19 9.42
N ALA A 229 7.33 9.88 9.32
CA ALA A 229 6.31 8.94 8.84
C ALA A 229 5.07 8.95 9.75
N ALA A 230 5.26 8.88 11.07
CA ALA A 230 4.17 8.92 12.04
C ALA A 230 3.39 10.25 11.96
N ILE A 231 4.09 11.38 11.83
CA ILE A 231 3.46 12.70 11.70
C ILE A 231 2.65 12.79 10.41
N ALA A 232 3.23 12.41 9.26
CA ALA A 232 2.53 12.46 7.98
C ALA A 232 1.31 11.54 7.96
N PHE A 233 1.40 10.38 8.60
CA PHE A 233 0.30 9.43 8.68
C PHE A 233 -0.80 9.86 9.67
N GLU A 234 -0.43 10.57 10.75
CA GLU A 234 -1.40 11.22 11.63
C GLU A 234 -2.16 12.33 10.90
N VAL A 235 -1.49 13.16 10.09
CA VAL A 235 -2.17 14.16 9.22
C VAL A 235 -3.14 13.49 8.25
N TYR A 236 -2.74 12.38 7.61
CA TYR A 236 -3.63 11.58 6.77
C TYR A 236 -4.89 11.13 7.53
N GLY A 237 -4.75 10.65 8.77
CA GLY A 237 -5.87 10.23 9.62
C GLY A 237 -6.84 11.34 10.02
N TYR A 238 -6.40 12.61 10.02
CA TYR A 238 -7.30 13.76 10.23
C TYR A 238 -8.09 14.13 8.96
N LEU A 239 -7.50 13.94 7.78
CA LEU A 239 -8.15 14.25 6.50
C LEU A 239 -9.14 13.18 6.09
N LYS A 240 -8.87 11.93 6.49
CA LYS A 240 -9.67 10.78 6.13
C LYS A 240 -9.73 9.83 7.33
N GLU A 241 -10.94 9.39 7.63
CA GLU A 241 -11.16 8.38 8.66
C GLU A 241 -10.30 7.14 8.37
N ALA A 242 -9.32 6.92 9.25
CA ALA A 242 -8.36 5.84 9.12
C ALA A 242 -9.07 4.50 9.34
N SER A 243 -8.77 3.51 8.50
CA SER A 243 -9.27 2.16 8.72
C SER A 243 -8.67 1.56 10.00
N ARG A 244 -9.29 0.49 10.51
CA ARG A 244 -8.76 -0.29 11.64
C ARG A 244 -7.30 -0.71 11.44
N GLU A 245 -6.94 -1.19 10.25
CA GLU A 245 -5.59 -1.60 9.90
C GLU A 245 -4.61 -0.40 9.88
N GLU A 246 -5.08 0.76 9.40
CA GLU A 246 -4.28 1.99 9.39
C GLU A 246 -4.07 2.52 10.82
N LEU A 247 -5.06 2.41 11.71
CA LEU A 247 -4.94 2.74 13.13
C LEU A 247 -3.93 1.82 13.84
N VAL A 248 -3.94 0.51 13.56
CA VAL A 248 -2.92 -0.41 14.09
C VAL A 248 -1.53 -0.01 13.58
N THR A 249 -1.41 0.34 12.30
CA THR A 249 -0.15 0.80 11.71
C THR A 249 0.35 2.10 12.38
N LEU A 250 -0.54 3.04 12.70
CA LEU A 250 -0.20 4.22 13.50
C LEU A 250 0.32 3.82 14.88
N GLY A 251 -0.38 2.91 15.58
CA GLY A 251 0.06 2.38 16.87
C GLY A 251 1.46 1.76 16.80
N ASP A 252 1.74 0.95 15.77
CA ASP A 252 3.04 0.33 15.55
C ASP A 252 4.14 1.39 15.30
N LEU A 253 3.86 2.41 14.50
CA LEU A 253 4.77 3.53 14.26
C LEU A 253 5.08 4.33 15.54
N PHE A 254 4.06 4.67 16.32
CA PHE A 254 4.22 5.39 17.58
C PHE A 254 4.98 4.56 18.64
N THR A 255 4.84 3.23 18.59
CA THR A 255 5.61 2.31 19.42
C THR A 255 7.10 2.36 19.04
N MET A 256 7.42 2.29 17.74
CA MET A 256 8.80 2.36 17.23
C MET A 256 9.52 3.65 17.59
N ILE A 257 8.83 4.79 17.59
CA ILE A 257 9.43 6.09 17.92
C ILE A 257 9.45 6.39 19.42
N GLY A 258 9.05 5.44 20.27
CA GLY A 258 9.11 5.59 21.72
C GLY A 258 8.04 6.51 22.31
N LEU A 259 6.86 6.59 21.67
CA LEU A 259 5.70 7.35 22.17
C LEU A 259 4.55 6.40 22.55
N PRO A 260 4.71 5.58 23.60
CA PRO A 260 3.82 4.47 23.91
C PRO A 260 2.40 4.91 24.28
N HIS A 261 2.22 6.08 24.90
CA HIS A 261 0.88 6.60 25.22
C HIS A 261 0.08 6.93 23.96
N ARG A 262 0.71 7.55 22.96
CA ARG A 262 0.09 7.81 21.65
C ARG A 262 -0.21 6.50 20.93
N ALA A 263 0.71 5.54 20.96
CA ALA A 263 0.50 4.21 20.39
C ALA A 263 -0.76 3.54 20.94
N ALA A 264 -0.90 3.55 22.27
CA ALA A 264 -2.04 2.95 22.95
C ALA A 264 -3.38 3.62 22.57
N GLN A 265 -3.42 4.93 22.37
CA GLN A 265 -4.63 5.62 21.89
C GLN A 265 -5.09 5.13 20.51
N TYR A 266 -4.16 4.90 19.59
CA TYR A 266 -4.50 4.37 18.26
C TYR A 266 -4.93 2.89 18.31
N TYR A 267 -4.29 2.08 19.15
CA TYR A 267 -4.73 0.71 19.40
C TYR A 267 -6.13 0.68 20.05
N GLU A 268 -6.42 1.50 21.05
CA GLU A 268 -7.77 1.62 21.63
C GLU A 268 -8.80 1.99 20.56
N ALA A 269 -8.48 2.98 19.71
CA ALA A 269 -9.35 3.39 18.62
C ALA A 269 -9.61 2.26 17.61
N ALA A 270 -8.59 1.46 17.27
CA ALA A 270 -8.71 0.31 16.39
C ALA A 270 -9.56 -0.83 16.99
N LEU A 271 -9.61 -0.93 18.33
CA LEU A 271 -10.24 -2.02 19.07
C LEU A 271 -11.61 -1.67 19.65
N LYS A 272 -12.18 -0.51 19.30
CA LYS A 272 -13.42 0.04 19.86
C LYS A 272 -14.59 -0.97 19.91
N ASP A 273 -14.75 -1.79 18.87
CA ASP A 273 -15.87 -2.75 18.77
C ASP A 273 -15.45 -4.21 19.04
N ASN A 274 -14.28 -4.64 18.55
CA ASN A 274 -13.73 -5.98 18.74
C ASN A 274 -12.21 -6.02 18.45
N GLY A 275 -11.53 -7.01 19.02
CA GLY A 275 -10.08 -7.22 18.92
C GLY A 275 -9.70 -8.70 18.94
N THR A 276 -8.60 -9.07 18.29
CA THR A 276 -7.94 -10.35 18.53
C THR A 276 -7.11 -10.27 19.82
N ALA A 277 -6.75 -11.43 20.35
CA ALA A 277 -5.93 -11.48 21.56
C ALA A 277 -4.56 -10.80 21.33
N GLU A 278 -3.97 -10.95 20.14
CA GLU A 278 -2.68 -10.33 19.76
C GLU A 278 -2.76 -8.80 19.68
N GLU A 279 -3.90 -8.25 19.25
CA GLU A 279 -4.08 -6.80 19.21
C GLU A 279 -4.25 -6.23 20.62
N TYR A 280 -4.92 -6.96 21.52
CA TYR A 280 -4.96 -6.61 22.94
C TYR A 280 -3.60 -6.76 23.61
N ASP A 281 -2.76 -7.71 23.18
CA ASP A 281 -1.36 -7.81 23.65
C ASP A 281 -0.57 -6.54 23.28
N LYS A 282 -0.68 -6.08 22.02
CA LYS A 282 -0.06 -4.81 21.58
C LYS A 282 -0.52 -3.63 22.43
N LEU A 283 -1.83 -3.53 22.70
CA LEU A 283 -2.39 -2.49 23.55
C LEU A 283 -1.87 -2.55 24.99
N ALA A 284 -1.84 -3.75 25.58
CA ALA A 284 -1.34 -3.96 26.93
C ALA A 284 0.14 -3.58 27.06
N ILE A 285 0.97 -3.98 26.09
CA ILE A 285 2.39 -3.63 26.05
C ILE A 285 2.58 -2.12 25.87
N ALA A 286 1.80 -1.48 25.00
CA ALA A 286 1.86 -0.02 24.83
C ALA A 286 1.51 0.71 26.14
N TYR A 287 0.48 0.25 26.87
CA TYR A 287 0.15 0.83 28.17
C TYR A 287 1.17 0.55 29.26
N TYR A 288 1.75 -0.64 29.26
CA TYR A 288 2.86 -0.99 30.16
C TYR A 288 4.05 -0.04 29.94
N CYS A 289 4.50 0.15 28.70
CA CYS A 289 5.57 1.08 28.36
C CYS A 289 5.22 2.55 28.65
N ALA A 290 3.93 2.88 28.65
CA ALA A 290 3.42 4.20 29.04
C ALA A 290 3.23 4.36 30.56
N TYR A 291 3.60 3.37 31.39
CA TYR A 291 3.38 3.32 32.84
C TYR A 291 1.90 3.45 33.26
N ALA A 292 0.97 3.14 32.35
CA ALA A 292 -0.46 3.13 32.60
C ALA A 292 -0.92 1.72 32.98
N PHE A 293 -0.42 1.23 34.12
CA PHE A 293 -0.53 -0.18 34.52
C PHE A 293 -1.98 -0.68 34.64
N ASP A 294 -2.90 0.15 35.16
CA ASP A 294 -4.31 -0.25 35.30
C ASP A 294 -4.94 -0.54 33.93
N LYS A 295 -4.68 0.33 32.94
CA LYS A 295 -5.14 0.13 31.56
C LYS A 295 -4.44 -1.05 30.88
N ALA A 296 -3.16 -1.28 31.17
CA ALA A 296 -2.45 -2.45 30.68
C ALA A 296 -3.08 -3.75 31.21
N ILE A 297 -3.49 -3.77 32.49
CA ILE A 297 -4.20 -4.89 33.11
C ILE A 297 -5.57 -5.10 32.46
N GLU A 298 -6.31 -4.03 32.17
CA GLU A 298 -7.59 -4.13 31.44
C GLU A 298 -7.41 -4.75 30.06
N ALA A 299 -6.39 -4.31 29.30
CA ALA A 299 -6.10 -4.83 27.98
C ALA A 299 -5.68 -6.32 28.03
N VAL A 300 -4.76 -6.70 28.92
CA VAL A 300 -4.32 -8.11 29.05
C VAL A 300 -5.46 -9.01 29.55
N ASN A 301 -6.39 -8.50 30.36
CA ASN A 301 -7.59 -9.24 30.75
C ASN A 301 -8.48 -9.58 29.55
N ARG A 302 -8.64 -8.65 28.61
CA ARG A 302 -9.38 -8.91 27.37
C ARG A 302 -8.64 -9.93 26.49
N ALA A 303 -7.31 -9.84 26.39
CA ALA A 303 -6.50 -10.82 25.67
C ALA A 303 -6.65 -12.24 26.26
N LEU A 304 -6.52 -12.37 27.58
CA LEU A 304 -6.67 -13.64 28.31
C LEU A 304 -8.09 -14.24 28.17
N ALA A 305 -9.13 -13.40 28.16
CA ALA A 305 -10.51 -13.85 27.99
C ALA A 305 -10.77 -14.44 26.60
N LEU A 306 -10.06 -13.96 25.57
CA LEU A 306 -10.15 -14.50 24.21
C LEU A 306 -9.31 -15.76 24.04
N GLN A 307 -8.09 -15.74 24.57
CA GLN A 307 -7.18 -16.88 24.51
C GLN A 307 -6.15 -16.78 25.63
N GLU A 308 -6.29 -17.65 26.62
CA GLU A 308 -5.30 -17.81 27.68
C GLU A 308 -4.04 -18.48 27.12
N THR A 309 -2.89 -17.84 27.33
CA THR A 309 -1.57 -18.39 27.00
C THR A 309 -0.60 -18.10 28.16
N PRO A 310 0.49 -18.87 28.31
CA PRO A 310 1.49 -18.61 29.32
C PRO A 310 2.05 -17.18 29.22
N ASP A 311 2.37 -16.71 28.01
CA ASP A 311 2.95 -15.38 27.79
C ASP A 311 2.04 -14.24 28.27
N ARG A 312 0.73 -14.38 28.09
CA ARG A 312 -0.26 -13.39 28.56
C ARG A 312 -0.43 -13.43 30.07
N LEU A 313 -0.39 -14.62 30.67
CA LEU A 313 -0.38 -14.79 32.11
C LEU A 313 0.88 -14.17 32.73
N LEU A 314 2.04 -14.32 32.07
CA LEU A 314 3.30 -13.71 32.47
C LEU A 314 3.26 -12.19 32.35
N LEU A 315 2.76 -11.64 31.24
CA LEU A 315 2.59 -10.19 31.09
C LEU A 315 1.72 -9.62 32.23
N LYS A 316 0.62 -10.30 32.58
CA LYS A 316 -0.22 -9.91 33.70
C LYS A 316 0.47 -10.05 35.06
N ALA A 317 1.26 -11.11 35.27
CA ALA A 317 2.04 -11.30 36.48
C ALA A 317 3.07 -10.18 36.66
N GLN A 318 3.77 -9.82 35.58
CA GLN A 318 4.72 -8.72 35.54
C GLN A 318 4.06 -7.38 35.85
N LEU A 319 2.87 -7.11 35.30
CA LEU A 319 2.10 -5.90 35.61
C LEU A 319 1.77 -5.77 37.10
N TYR A 320 1.31 -6.84 37.74
CA TYR A 320 1.09 -6.82 39.20
C TYR A 320 2.39 -6.72 39.99
N TYR A 321 3.47 -7.35 39.51
CA TYR A 321 4.78 -7.28 40.14
C TYR A 321 5.31 -5.84 40.19
N VAL A 322 5.26 -5.10 39.06
CA VAL A 322 5.72 -3.71 39.02
C VAL A 322 4.83 -2.74 39.83
N GLN A 323 3.58 -3.13 40.10
CA GLN A 323 2.68 -2.41 40.99
C GLN A 323 2.80 -2.84 42.46
N ASP A 324 3.83 -3.61 42.84
CA ASP A 324 4.03 -4.15 44.19
C ASP A 324 2.88 -5.06 44.70
N SER A 325 2.00 -5.50 43.80
CA SER A 325 0.88 -6.40 44.10
C SER A 325 1.35 -7.86 44.05
N TYR A 326 2.25 -8.18 44.98
CA TYR A 326 2.96 -9.47 45.01
C TYR A 326 2.05 -10.69 45.19
N GLY A 327 0.85 -10.52 45.77
CA GLY A 327 -0.10 -11.62 45.94
C GLY A 327 -0.71 -12.07 44.62
N GLU A 328 -1.14 -11.11 43.82
CA GLU A 328 -1.71 -11.28 42.49
C GLU A 328 -0.63 -11.77 41.53
N ALA A 329 0.55 -11.12 41.54
CA ALA A 329 1.69 -11.52 40.74
C ALA A 329 2.05 -13.00 40.97
N GLN A 330 2.16 -13.42 42.24
CA GLN A 330 2.42 -14.82 42.61
C GLN A 330 1.39 -15.78 42.00
N GLN A 331 0.10 -15.45 42.03
CA GLN A 331 -0.94 -16.31 41.47
C GLN A 331 -0.80 -16.50 39.96
N TYR A 332 -0.51 -15.43 39.21
CA TYR A 332 -0.37 -15.51 37.76
C TYR A 332 0.94 -16.16 37.33
N TYR A 333 2.05 -15.93 38.05
CA TYR A 333 3.30 -16.69 37.83
C TYR A 333 3.09 -18.19 38.03
N VAL A 334 2.38 -18.60 39.09
CA VAL A 334 2.05 -20.03 39.30
C VAL A 334 1.21 -20.59 38.15
N LYS A 335 0.18 -19.86 37.70
CA LYS A 335 -0.67 -20.30 36.59
C LYS A 335 0.14 -20.46 35.29
N ALA A 336 1.00 -19.50 34.97
CA ALA A 336 1.89 -19.58 33.82
C ALA A 336 2.86 -20.76 33.93
N ALA A 337 3.49 -20.93 35.10
CA ALA A 337 4.43 -22.01 35.38
C ALA A 337 3.82 -23.42 35.25
N GLN A 338 2.51 -23.57 35.51
CA GLN A 338 1.80 -24.84 35.33
C GLN A 338 1.59 -25.21 33.85
N GLN A 339 1.57 -24.23 32.96
CA GLN A 339 1.39 -24.43 31.52
C GLN A 339 2.74 -24.60 30.80
N LEU A 340 3.82 -24.13 31.40
CA LEU A 340 5.18 -24.24 30.87
C LEU A 340 5.87 -25.50 31.42
N SER A 341 6.36 -26.37 30.55
CA SER A 341 6.97 -27.64 30.98
C SER A 341 8.48 -27.57 31.21
N ASN A 342 9.16 -26.54 30.69
CA ASN A 342 10.61 -26.58 30.48
C ASN A 342 11.43 -25.52 31.24
N ASP A 343 10.79 -24.62 31.99
CA ASP A 343 11.50 -23.53 32.69
C ASP A 343 11.00 -23.37 34.14
N GLY A 344 11.94 -23.33 35.08
CA GLY A 344 11.68 -23.08 36.50
C GLY A 344 11.65 -21.60 36.87
N HIS A 345 11.93 -20.69 35.93
CA HIS A 345 11.95 -19.25 36.18
C HIS A 345 10.64 -18.73 36.78
N GLU A 346 9.50 -19.19 36.28
CA GLU A 346 8.20 -18.71 36.74
C GLU A 346 7.84 -19.23 38.14
N TRP A 347 8.29 -20.44 38.48
CA TRP A 347 8.23 -20.94 39.86
C TRP A 347 9.12 -20.13 40.79
N LEU A 348 10.31 -19.71 40.33
CA LEU A 348 11.25 -18.89 41.07
C LEU A 348 10.67 -17.50 41.33
N MET A 349 10.09 -16.85 40.31
CA MET A 349 9.43 -15.55 40.43
C MET A 349 8.18 -15.61 41.33
N ALA A 350 7.39 -16.69 41.24
CA ALA A 350 6.28 -16.91 42.16
C ALA A 350 6.77 -17.04 43.61
N GLY A 351 7.85 -17.80 43.84
CA GLY A 351 8.50 -17.94 45.15
C GLY A 351 8.98 -16.60 45.70
N TYR A 352 9.67 -15.81 44.87
CA TYR A 352 10.11 -14.45 45.21
C TYR A 352 8.93 -13.54 45.59
N CYS A 353 7.84 -13.55 44.82
CA CYS A 353 6.64 -12.77 45.13
C CYS A 353 6.02 -13.19 46.48
N ALA A 354 5.96 -14.50 46.77
CA ALA A 354 5.50 -14.99 48.07
C ALA A 354 6.40 -14.54 49.23
N MET A 355 7.72 -14.44 49.02
CA MET A 355 8.66 -13.88 50.00
C MET A 355 8.38 -12.40 50.26
N ARG A 356 8.20 -11.60 49.20
CA ARG A 356 7.89 -10.16 49.30
C ARG A 356 6.57 -9.89 50.01
N LYS A 357 5.58 -10.78 49.85
CA LYS A 357 4.31 -10.76 50.59
C LYS A 357 4.45 -11.17 52.07
N GLY A 358 5.58 -11.76 52.47
CA GLY A 358 5.78 -12.31 53.81
C GLY A 358 5.18 -13.70 54.02
N ASN A 359 4.70 -14.37 52.97
CA ASN A 359 4.19 -15.75 53.06
C ASN A 359 5.35 -16.75 52.91
N VAL A 360 6.12 -16.88 53.99
CA VAL A 360 7.33 -17.73 54.07
C VAL A 360 7.04 -19.18 53.71
N GLN A 361 5.88 -19.71 54.13
CA GLN A 361 5.52 -21.10 53.86
C GLN A 361 5.30 -21.34 52.36
N MET A 362 4.48 -20.51 51.73
CA MET A 362 4.22 -20.58 50.29
C MET A 362 5.51 -20.34 49.48
N ALA A 363 6.33 -19.38 49.89
CA ALA A 363 7.62 -19.14 49.25
C ALA A 363 8.52 -20.38 49.26
N LYS A 364 8.64 -21.09 50.39
CA LYS A 364 9.42 -22.33 50.46
C LYS A 364 8.87 -23.42 49.53
N GLU A 365 7.56 -23.53 49.41
CA GLU A 365 6.92 -24.52 48.52
C GLU A 365 7.20 -24.22 47.05
N LEU A 366 7.05 -22.97 46.63
CA LEU A 366 7.28 -22.54 45.25
C LEU A 366 8.75 -22.61 44.85
N LEU A 367 9.67 -22.22 45.75
CA LEU A 367 11.10 -22.32 45.50
C LEU A 367 11.57 -23.78 45.42
N ARG A 368 10.96 -24.72 46.16
CA ARG A 368 11.27 -26.15 45.98
C ARG A 368 10.89 -26.63 44.59
N LYS A 369 9.75 -26.21 44.04
CA LYS A 369 9.37 -26.51 42.65
C LYS A 369 10.37 -25.91 41.67
N ALA A 370 10.78 -24.66 41.86
CA ALA A 370 11.82 -24.03 41.04
C ALA A 370 13.14 -24.81 41.09
N ALA A 371 13.49 -25.40 42.24
CA ALA A 371 14.73 -26.15 42.44
C ALA A 371 14.79 -27.49 41.68
N GLU A 372 13.65 -28.02 41.26
CA GLU A 372 13.58 -29.23 40.42
C GLU A 372 14.20 -28.96 39.04
N TYR A 373 14.10 -27.73 38.54
CA TYR A 373 14.62 -27.29 37.25
C TYR A 373 16.13 -26.97 37.32
N PRO A 374 16.98 -27.59 36.47
CA PRO A 374 18.43 -27.41 36.54
C PRO A 374 18.92 -25.96 36.44
N ALA A 375 18.28 -25.14 35.59
CA ALA A 375 18.69 -23.75 35.36
C ALA A 375 18.45 -22.85 36.58
N GLN A 376 17.37 -23.08 37.33
CA GLN A 376 17.00 -22.27 38.50
C GLN A 376 17.37 -22.93 39.84
N ARG A 377 17.93 -24.14 39.81
CA ARG A 377 18.24 -24.92 41.02
C ARG A 377 19.12 -24.16 42.00
N GLN A 378 20.20 -23.57 41.52
CA GLN A 378 21.17 -22.89 42.37
C GLN A 378 20.52 -21.69 43.08
N ASP A 379 19.80 -20.85 42.33
CA ASP A 379 19.17 -19.64 42.86
C ASP A 379 18.04 -19.97 43.82
N ALA A 380 17.20 -20.96 43.47
CA ALA A 380 16.13 -21.43 44.34
C ALA A 380 16.65 -21.97 45.68
N LEU A 381 17.73 -22.76 45.67
CA LEU A 381 18.36 -23.28 46.88
C LEU A 381 19.03 -22.18 47.71
N ALA A 382 19.64 -21.18 47.07
CA ALA A 382 20.21 -20.03 47.76
C ALA A 382 19.13 -19.24 48.52
N MET A 383 17.99 -18.97 47.87
CA MET A 383 16.84 -18.35 48.53
C MET A 383 16.31 -19.20 49.69
N LEU A 384 16.12 -20.50 49.49
CA LEU A 384 15.64 -21.40 50.54
C LEU A 384 16.55 -21.40 51.78
N LYS A 385 17.87 -21.39 51.58
CA LYS A 385 18.86 -21.34 52.67
C LYS A 385 18.73 -20.06 53.48
N SER A 386 18.60 -18.91 52.82
CA SER A 386 18.44 -17.61 53.48
C SER A 386 17.17 -17.53 54.36
N MET A 387 16.12 -18.27 53.97
CA MET A 387 14.85 -18.32 54.72
C MET A 387 14.89 -19.28 55.92
N SER A 388 15.89 -20.14 56.02
CA SER A 388 16.08 -21.07 57.15
C SER A 388 17.00 -20.53 58.25
N SER A 389 17.90 -19.60 57.91
CA SER A 389 18.85 -19.03 58.87
C SER A 389 18.25 -17.91 59.72
N GLY A 390 17.07 -17.37 59.39
CA GLY A 390 16.44 -16.24 60.08
C GLY A 390 17.16 -14.90 59.84
N GLU A 391 18.47 -14.95 59.58
CA GLU A 391 19.29 -13.83 59.15
C GLU A 391 19.09 -13.55 57.65
N GLU A 392 18.43 -12.41 57.43
CA GLU A 392 18.40 -11.57 56.23
C GLU A 392 17.73 -12.13 54.96
N ILE A 393 16.44 -12.51 55.08
CA ILE A 393 15.53 -12.61 53.92
C ILE A 393 15.65 -11.36 53.02
N GLN A 394 15.84 -10.17 53.61
CA GLN A 394 16.07 -8.91 52.89
C GLN A 394 17.32 -8.93 52.02
N LYS A 395 18.45 -9.46 52.52
CA LYS A 395 19.70 -9.55 51.76
C LYS A 395 19.56 -10.51 50.57
N ALA A 396 18.95 -11.67 50.79
CA ALA A 396 18.70 -12.62 49.71
C ALA A 396 17.76 -12.05 48.63
N MET A 397 16.76 -11.25 49.01
CA MET A 397 15.91 -10.55 48.05
C MET A 397 16.67 -9.49 47.26
N GLN A 398 17.66 -8.83 47.87
CA GLN A 398 18.49 -7.82 47.21
C GLN A 398 19.50 -8.44 46.25
N GLU A 399 20.16 -9.53 46.65
CA GLU A 399 21.07 -10.31 45.80
C GLU A 399 20.32 -10.88 44.57
N PHE A 400 19.11 -11.40 44.78
CA PHE A 400 18.28 -11.88 43.68
C PHE A 400 17.87 -10.76 42.72
N LYS A 401 17.44 -9.61 43.26
CA LYS A 401 17.08 -8.45 42.44
C LYS A 401 18.24 -8.02 41.54
N GLN A 402 19.46 -8.03 42.07
CA GLN A 402 20.67 -7.74 41.30
C GLN A 402 20.97 -8.80 40.23
N ALA A 403 20.84 -10.09 40.56
CA ALA A 403 21.13 -11.18 39.63
C ALA A 403 20.19 -11.22 38.42
N TYR A 404 18.94 -10.77 38.57
CA TYR A 404 17.90 -10.85 37.55
C TYR A 404 17.53 -9.50 36.91
N ASN A 405 18.27 -8.42 37.21
CA ASN A 405 17.99 -7.06 36.72
C ASN A 405 16.53 -6.63 36.96
N LEU A 406 15.98 -6.97 38.13
CA LEU A 406 14.59 -6.73 38.54
C LEU A 406 14.39 -5.40 39.27
#